data_AF-A0A941EMI4-F1
#
_entry.id   AF-A0A941EMI4-F1
#
_cell.length_a   1.000
_cell.length_b   1.000
_cell.length_c   1.000
_cell.angle_alpha   90.00
_cell.angle_beta   90.00
_cell.angle_gamma   90.00
#
_symmetry.space_group_name_H-M   'P 1'
#
loop_
_entity.id
_entity.type
_entity.pdbx_description
1 polymer ?
#
loop_
_entity_poly.entity_id
_entity_poly.type
_entity_poly.pdbx_seq_one_letter_code
_entity_poly.pdbx_strand_id
1 'polypeptide(L)'
;MRIEALQLFAQIPGAGGGHLRDADPSDFGARVATGLTESLGDDRLLHGHWVQDLFRAVVISLDSIAMIKDEDTGELYCEPDRPLRLPDYRVVTKDGEHLLIEVKNVGPKATFKPQKIRTEIFAELQAYAQVTGARLVFAHYWSMLSKWTLVDASRFVRRGRHLEITVEEAVCGSEFALLGERLILTQPAACMRIVAVVPGEEPTVDPDFVDWPYFTPGAVEFLIDGEQVTDSQEYELIKAMMLYGGAILGPSDLVVDEEQRPIEMVLRMAEPGGHPTGSSLAQIYTNRYIRATKDVVGGSVLRMRGEPDPTLTRLLTAAADSNRPGSRLKVMIGIQRPAKLPSSPDERHSDAGGGTSDTGTQPDSGDGQGIRPQV
;
A
#
# COMPACT_ATOMS: atom_id res chain seq x y z
N MET A 1 8.37 5.36 -29.35
CA MET A 1 7.15 6.03 -29.88
C MET A 1 6.82 5.74 -31.34
N ARG A 2 7.78 5.52 -32.27
CA ARG A 2 7.42 5.29 -33.69
C ARG A 2 6.68 3.96 -33.94
N ILE A 3 7.03 2.90 -33.21
CA ILE A 3 6.44 1.56 -33.41
C ILE A 3 5.09 1.48 -32.69
N GLU A 4 5.01 2.10 -31.52
CA GLU A 4 3.83 2.14 -30.66
C GLU A 4 2.70 2.94 -31.32
N ALA A 5 3.01 4.01 -32.04
CA ALA A 5 2.03 4.75 -32.85
C ALA A 5 1.46 3.91 -34.01
N LEU A 6 2.30 3.09 -34.65
CA LEU A 6 1.85 2.19 -35.73
C LEU A 6 0.98 1.04 -35.20
N GLN A 7 1.33 0.48 -34.03
CA GLN A 7 0.52 -0.54 -33.38
C GLN A 7 -0.84 0.00 -32.94
N LEU A 8 -0.86 1.19 -32.31
CA LEU A 8 -2.10 1.86 -31.94
C LEU A 8 -2.96 2.18 -33.16
N PHE A 9 -2.34 2.64 -34.26
CA PHE A 9 -3.03 2.87 -35.53
C PHE A 9 -3.66 1.59 -36.09
N ALA A 10 -2.93 0.46 -36.05
CA ALA A 10 -3.42 -0.82 -36.54
C ALA A 10 -4.61 -1.39 -35.74
N GLN A 11 -4.75 -1.02 -34.46
CA GLN A 11 -5.84 -1.48 -33.59
C GLN A 11 -7.14 -0.70 -33.77
N ILE A 12 -7.13 0.42 -34.49
CA ILE A 12 -8.28 1.29 -34.65
C ILE A 12 -9.18 0.79 -35.80
N PRO A 13 -10.45 0.39 -35.54
CA PRO A 13 -11.34 -0.14 -36.57
C PRO A 13 -11.56 0.87 -37.70
N GLY A 14 -11.43 0.42 -38.95
CA GLY A 14 -11.62 1.25 -40.14
C GLY A 14 -10.41 2.08 -40.57
N ALA A 15 -9.29 2.06 -39.82
CA ALA A 15 -8.06 2.77 -40.18
C ALA A 15 -7.32 2.17 -41.42
N GLY A 16 -7.83 1.07 -41.99
CA GLY A 16 -7.12 0.24 -42.96
C GLY A 16 -7.92 -0.20 -44.19
N GLY A 17 -8.92 0.56 -44.63
CA GLY A 17 -9.60 0.25 -45.91
C GLY A 17 -8.72 0.43 -47.16
N GLY A 18 -7.59 1.13 -47.03
CA GLY A 18 -6.63 1.42 -48.11
C GLY A 18 -5.17 1.09 -47.72
N HIS A 19 -4.22 1.48 -48.57
CA HIS A 19 -2.80 1.26 -48.30
C HIS A 19 -2.36 2.07 -47.06
N LEU A 20 -1.57 1.49 -46.16
CA LEU A 20 -1.17 2.11 -44.88
C LEU A 20 -0.51 3.50 -45.04
N ARG A 21 0.09 3.75 -46.21
CA ARG A 21 0.72 5.05 -46.54
C ARG A 21 -0.29 6.15 -46.90
N ASP A 22 -1.53 5.79 -47.16
CA ASP A 22 -2.64 6.70 -47.50
C ASP A 22 -3.50 7.02 -46.28
N ALA A 23 -3.13 6.50 -45.10
CA ALA A 23 -3.77 6.82 -43.83
C ALA A 23 -3.71 8.33 -43.55
N ASP A 24 -4.81 8.90 -43.06
CA ASP A 24 -4.87 10.28 -42.61
C ASP A 24 -4.42 10.39 -41.14
N PRO A 25 -3.24 10.99 -40.85
CA PRO A 25 -2.77 11.14 -39.48
C PRO A 25 -3.67 12.05 -38.63
N SER A 26 -4.47 12.92 -39.25
CA SER A 26 -5.35 13.85 -38.54
C SER A 26 -6.59 13.15 -37.98
N ASP A 27 -7.20 12.24 -38.74
CA ASP A 27 -8.30 11.39 -38.26
C ASP A 27 -7.84 10.48 -37.11
N PHE A 28 -6.67 9.86 -37.26
CA PHE A 28 -6.05 9.10 -36.17
C PHE A 28 -5.88 9.95 -34.91
N GLY A 29 -5.30 11.15 -35.05
CA GLY A 29 -5.12 12.08 -33.94
C GLY A 29 -6.43 12.46 -33.26
N ALA A 30 -7.48 12.72 -34.03
CA ALA A 30 -8.81 13.04 -33.50
C ALA A 30 -9.41 11.88 -32.71
N ARG A 31 -9.33 10.64 -33.23
CA ARG A 31 -9.84 9.44 -32.56
C ARG A 31 -9.09 9.14 -31.26
N VAL A 32 -7.77 9.28 -31.26
CA VAL A 32 -6.94 9.16 -30.05
C VAL A 32 -7.33 10.24 -29.03
N ALA A 33 -7.53 11.49 -29.46
CA ALA A 33 -7.93 12.57 -28.58
C ALA A 33 -9.32 12.35 -27.94
N THR A 34 -10.28 11.84 -28.70
CA THR A 34 -11.61 11.46 -28.18
C THR A 34 -11.50 10.36 -27.14
N GLY A 35 -10.85 9.23 -27.46
CA GLY A 35 -10.70 8.12 -26.51
C GLY A 35 -9.93 8.50 -25.25
N LEU A 36 -8.93 9.38 -25.37
CA LEU A 36 -8.21 9.92 -24.23
C LEU A 36 -9.11 10.82 -23.36
N THR A 37 -9.93 11.67 -23.98
CA THR A 37 -10.88 12.54 -23.25
C THR A 37 -11.91 11.72 -22.48
N GLU A 38 -12.46 10.66 -23.10
CA GLU A 38 -13.39 9.73 -22.45
C GLU A 38 -12.73 9.01 -21.27
N SER A 39 -11.50 8.51 -21.46
CA SER A 39 -10.75 7.79 -20.42
C SER A 39 -10.37 8.69 -19.24
N LEU A 40 -9.98 9.94 -19.50
CA LEU A 40 -9.66 10.93 -18.47
C LEU A 40 -10.92 11.43 -17.74
N GLY A 41 -12.10 11.31 -18.34
CA GLY A 41 -13.39 11.63 -17.72
C GLY A 41 -13.95 10.51 -16.82
N ASP A 42 -13.38 9.30 -16.84
CA ASP A 42 -13.77 8.19 -15.97
C ASP A 42 -12.77 8.01 -14.82
N ASP A 43 -13.04 8.66 -13.69
CA ASP A 43 -12.22 8.57 -12.47
C ASP A 43 -12.01 7.13 -12.00
N ARG A 44 -13.00 6.25 -12.19
CA ARG A 44 -12.91 4.85 -11.75
C ARG A 44 -11.89 4.10 -12.59
N LEU A 45 -11.93 4.30 -13.91
CA LEU A 45 -10.97 3.72 -14.84
C LEU A 45 -9.57 4.28 -14.57
N LEU A 46 -9.45 5.60 -14.42
CA LEU A 46 -8.18 6.29 -14.15
C LEU A 46 -7.52 5.79 -12.86
N HIS A 47 -8.28 5.72 -11.77
CA HIS A 47 -7.75 5.19 -10.51
C HIS A 47 -7.46 3.69 -10.56
N GLY A 48 -8.21 2.92 -11.35
CA GLY A 48 -7.93 1.50 -11.60
C GLY A 48 -6.56 1.30 -12.23
N HIS A 49 -6.30 1.96 -13.37
CA HIS A 49 -5.01 1.91 -14.06
C HIS A 49 -3.87 2.48 -13.22
N TRP A 50 -4.10 3.59 -12.51
CA TRP A 50 -3.09 4.16 -11.63
C TRP A 50 -2.69 3.18 -10.50
N VAL A 51 -3.64 2.40 -9.94
CA VAL A 51 -3.31 1.37 -8.94
C VAL A 51 -2.54 0.20 -9.55
N GLN A 52 -2.83 -0.18 -10.81
CA GLN A 52 -2.03 -1.19 -11.52
C GLN A 52 -0.58 -0.72 -11.71
N ASP A 53 -0.37 0.54 -12.12
CA ASP A 53 0.97 1.12 -12.28
C ASP A 53 1.69 1.25 -10.92
N LEU A 54 0.97 1.67 -9.87
CA LEU A 54 1.48 1.69 -8.50
C LEU A 54 1.95 0.29 -8.05
N PHE A 55 1.13 -0.74 -8.28
CA PHE A 55 1.49 -2.13 -7.94
C PHE A 55 2.81 -2.52 -8.61
N ARG A 56 2.93 -2.29 -9.91
CA ARG A 56 4.14 -2.57 -10.70
C ARG A 56 5.35 -1.86 -10.11
N ALA A 57 5.22 -0.57 -9.82
CA ALA A 57 6.31 0.23 -9.27
C ALA A 57 6.75 -0.27 -7.88
N VAL A 58 5.81 -0.64 -7.02
CA VAL A 58 6.09 -1.23 -5.70
C VAL A 58 6.84 -2.55 -5.87
N VAL A 59 6.33 -3.47 -6.69
CA VAL A 59 6.94 -4.81 -6.87
C VAL A 59 8.36 -4.72 -7.46
N ILE A 60 8.59 -3.81 -8.41
CA ILE A 60 9.94 -3.57 -8.94
C ILE A 60 10.86 -2.99 -7.85
N SER A 61 10.35 -2.05 -7.04
CA SER A 61 11.13 -1.43 -5.96
C SER A 61 11.45 -2.39 -4.81
N LEU A 62 10.67 -3.45 -4.62
CA LEU A 62 10.96 -4.54 -3.68
C LEU A 62 12.11 -5.45 -4.14
N ASP A 63 12.60 -5.32 -5.39
CA ASP A 63 13.84 -5.95 -5.91
C ASP A 63 13.95 -7.48 -5.66
N SER A 64 12.82 -8.18 -5.58
CA SER A 64 12.75 -9.61 -5.19
C SER A 64 12.17 -10.52 -6.25
N ILE A 65 11.82 -9.99 -7.42
CA ILE A 65 11.28 -10.74 -8.56
C ILE A 65 12.35 -10.93 -9.65
N ALA A 66 12.20 -11.97 -10.47
CA ALA A 66 13.01 -12.17 -11.67
C ALA A 66 12.41 -11.44 -12.88
N MET A 67 11.08 -11.34 -12.96
CA MET A 67 10.39 -10.71 -14.08
C MET A 67 8.99 -10.23 -13.67
N ILE A 68 8.54 -9.12 -14.26
CA ILE A 68 7.13 -8.71 -14.30
C ILE A 68 6.79 -8.32 -15.75
N LYS A 69 5.62 -8.75 -16.22
CA LYS A 69 5.07 -8.44 -17.55
C LYS A 69 3.59 -8.09 -17.43
N ASP A 70 3.15 -7.13 -18.22
CA ASP A 70 1.74 -6.78 -18.41
C ASP A 70 1.06 -7.93 -19.17
N GLU A 71 0.23 -8.71 -18.49
CA GLU A 71 -0.34 -9.93 -19.06
C GLU A 71 -1.60 -9.67 -19.88
N ASP A 72 -2.33 -8.60 -19.56
CA ASP A 72 -3.53 -8.13 -20.27
C ASP A 72 -3.22 -7.32 -21.54
N THR A 73 -1.96 -7.24 -21.95
CA THR A 73 -1.54 -6.55 -23.17
C THR A 73 -1.25 -7.53 -24.31
N GLY A 74 -1.73 -7.19 -25.50
CA GLY A 74 -1.54 -7.96 -26.73
C GLY A 74 -2.79 -8.73 -27.16
N GLU A 75 -2.64 -9.59 -28.16
CA GLU A 75 -3.72 -10.40 -28.71
C GLU A 75 -3.75 -11.78 -28.05
N LEU A 76 -4.94 -12.23 -27.66
CA LEU A 76 -5.19 -13.59 -27.17
C LEU A 76 -5.98 -14.37 -28.22
N TYR A 77 -5.40 -15.46 -28.69
CA TYR A 77 -6.09 -16.44 -29.52
C TYR A 77 -6.38 -17.67 -28.67
N CYS A 78 -7.67 -18.00 -28.50
CA CYS A 78 -8.13 -19.13 -27.74
C CYS A 78 -9.29 -19.85 -28.44
N GLU A 79 -9.64 -21.03 -27.94
CA GLU A 79 -10.82 -21.76 -28.43
C GLU A 79 -12.09 -20.92 -28.25
N PRO A 80 -12.99 -20.82 -29.25
CA PRO A 80 -14.16 -19.94 -29.20
C PRO A 80 -15.09 -20.18 -28.00
N ASP A 81 -15.21 -21.44 -27.56
CA ASP A 81 -16.15 -21.85 -26.50
C ASP A 81 -15.52 -21.86 -25.10
N ARG A 82 -14.28 -21.36 -24.96
CA ARG A 82 -13.56 -21.27 -23.69
C ARG A 82 -13.25 -19.81 -23.37
N PRO A 83 -14.17 -19.08 -22.71
CA PRO A 83 -13.90 -17.70 -22.34
C PRO A 83 -12.72 -17.65 -21.36
N LEU A 84 -11.70 -16.90 -21.73
CA LEU A 84 -10.51 -16.66 -20.93
C LEU A 84 -10.41 -15.17 -20.65
N ARG A 85 -9.99 -14.84 -19.43
CA ARG A 85 -9.67 -13.47 -19.05
C ARG A 85 -8.21 -13.41 -18.66
N LEU A 86 -7.51 -12.45 -19.24
CA LEU A 86 -6.12 -12.15 -18.90
C LEU A 86 -6.09 -11.40 -17.56
N PRO A 87 -5.28 -11.85 -16.60
CA PRO A 87 -4.91 -11.06 -15.42
C PRO A 87 -4.07 -9.84 -15.80
N ASP A 88 -3.99 -8.84 -14.93
CA ASP A 88 -3.21 -7.63 -15.19
C ASP A 88 -1.70 -7.92 -15.38
N TYR A 89 -1.12 -8.81 -14.57
CA TYR A 89 0.32 -9.08 -14.58
C TYR A 89 0.68 -10.56 -14.53
N ARG A 90 1.82 -10.89 -15.14
CA ARG A 90 2.58 -12.10 -14.87
C ARG A 90 3.87 -11.74 -14.16
N VAL A 91 4.10 -12.33 -13.00
CA VAL A 91 5.32 -12.17 -12.21
C VAL A 91 6.02 -13.51 -12.09
N VAL A 92 7.34 -13.51 -12.21
CA VAL A 92 8.20 -14.67 -11.92
C VAL A 92 9.05 -14.33 -10.71
N THR A 93 8.93 -15.11 -9.64
CA THR A 93 9.77 -14.94 -8.44
C THR A 93 11.20 -15.39 -8.73
N LYS A 94 12.16 -14.98 -7.87
CA LYS A 94 13.55 -15.45 -8.00
C LYS A 94 13.70 -16.98 -7.87
N ASP A 95 12.75 -17.63 -7.19
CA ASP A 95 12.68 -19.09 -7.05
C ASP A 95 11.98 -19.78 -8.23
N GLY A 96 11.53 -19.02 -9.24
CA GLY A 96 10.91 -19.54 -10.46
C GLY A 96 9.40 -19.77 -10.38
N GLU A 97 8.73 -19.35 -9.30
CA GLU A 97 7.27 -19.44 -9.22
C GLU A 97 6.63 -18.44 -10.19
N HIS A 98 5.71 -18.92 -11.02
CA HIS A 98 4.95 -18.09 -11.96
C HIS A 98 3.61 -17.69 -11.33
N LEU A 99 3.45 -16.41 -11.09
CA LEU A 99 2.25 -15.80 -10.55
C LEU A 99 1.51 -15.03 -11.65
N LEU A 100 0.21 -15.25 -11.74
CA LEU A 100 -0.74 -14.45 -12.49
C LEU A 100 -1.51 -13.60 -11.50
N ILE A 101 -1.36 -12.28 -11.63
CA ILE A 101 -1.80 -11.31 -10.63
C ILE A 101 -2.88 -10.43 -11.22
N GLU A 102 -4.08 -10.52 -10.65
CA GLU A 102 -5.16 -9.56 -10.87
C GLU A 102 -5.09 -8.48 -9.78
N VAL A 103 -5.02 -7.20 -10.16
CA VAL A 103 -4.92 -6.07 -9.24
C VAL A 103 -6.31 -5.48 -8.96
N LYS A 104 -6.56 -5.14 -7.69
CA LYS A 104 -7.80 -4.53 -7.23
C LYS A 104 -7.51 -3.32 -6.36
N ASN A 105 -8.10 -2.18 -6.74
CA ASN A 105 -8.15 -1.00 -5.90
C ASN A 105 -9.37 -1.09 -4.97
N VAL A 106 -9.14 -1.07 -3.65
CA VAL A 106 -10.19 -1.00 -2.64
C VAL A 106 -10.23 0.40 -2.06
N GLY A 107 -11.25 1.16 -2.48
CA GLY A 107 -11.44 2.54 -2.02
C GLY A 107 -11.74 2.66 -0.51
N PRO A 108 -11.62 3.85 0.09
CA PRO A 108 -11.75 4.01 1.55
C PRO A 108 -13.13 3.58 2.08
N LYS A 109 -14.21 3.92 1.36
CA LYS A 109 -15.60 3.56 1.71
C LYS A 109 -15.90 2.05 1.62
N ALA A 110 -15.01 1.29 0.98
CA ALA A 110 -15.16 -0.15 0.76
C ALA A 110 -14.18 -0.99 1.58
N THR A 111 -13.23 -0.37 2.30
CA THR A 111 -12.12 -1.09 2.98
C THR A 111 -12.60 -2.18 3.93
N PHE A 112 -13.66 -1.92 4.71
CA PHE A 112 -14.21 -2.88 5.67
C PHE A 112 -15.43 -3.65 5.13
N LYS A 113 -15.70 -3.57 3.83
CA LYS A 113 -16.75 -4.36 3.16
C LYS A 113 -16.11 -5.57 2.47
N PRO A 114 -16.81 -6.71 2.37
CA PRO A 114 -16.35 -7.83 1.57
C PRO A 114 -16.11 -7.39 0.11
N GLN A 115 -14.92 -7.67 -0.41
CA GLN A 115 -14.59 -7.41 -1.79
C GLN A 115 -15.14 -8.55 -2.64
N LYS A 116 -15.90 -8.21 -3.69
CA LYS A 116 -16.67 -9.17 -4.47
C LYS A 116 -16.13 -9.27 -5.88
N ILE A 117 -15.98 -10.50 -6.35
CA ILE A 117 -15.65 -10.83 -7.73
C ILE A 117 -16.76 -11.72 -8.27
N ARG A 118 -17.29 -11.40 -9.46
CA ARG A 118 -18.32 -12.25 -10.07
C ARG A 118 -17.76 -13.63 -10.35
N THR A 119 -18.55 -14.67 -10.09
CA THR A 119 -18.14 -16.07 -10.30
C THR A 119 -17.68 -16.32 -11.74
N GLU A 120 -18.35 -15.71 -12.72
CA GLU A 120 -18.00 -15.84 -14.13
C GLU A 120 -16.59 -15.33 -14.41
N ILE A 121 -16.29 -14.09 -13.99
CA ILE A 121 -14.98 -13.45 -14.16
C ILE A 121 -13.88 -14.25 -13.46
N PHE A 122 -14.15 -14.72 -12.24
CA PHE A 122 -13.20 -15.53 -11.50
C PHE A 122 -12.89 -16.84 -12.21
N ALA A 123 -13.92 -17.51 -12.77
CA ALA A 123 -13.74 -18.75 -13.51
C ALA A 123 -12.92 -18.55 -14.79
N GLU A 124 -13.12 -17.44 -15.51
CA GLU A 124 -12.34 -17.10 -16.71
C GLU A 124 -10.84 -16.88 -16.39
N LEU A 125 -10.54 -16.15 -15.30
CA LEU A 125 -9.17 -15.95 -14.81
C LEU A 125 -8.53 -17.28 -14.37
N GLN A 126 -9.29 -18.10 -13.64
CA GLN A 126 -8.83 -19.41 -13.17
C GLN A 126 -8.57 -20.37 -14.33
N ALA A 127 -9.43 -20.35 -15.36
CA ALA A 127 -9.24 -21.14 -16.57
C ALA A 127 -7.98 -20.71 -17.33
N TYR A 128 -7.70 -19.40 -17.42
CA TYR A 128 -6.48 -18.90 -18.03
C TYR A 128 -5.22 -19.36 -17.26
N ALA A 129 -5.27 -19.31 -15.92
CA ALA A 129 -4.18 -19.81 -15.08
C ALA A 129 -3.92 -21.30 -15.27
N GLN A 130 -4.97 -22.11 -15.43
CA GLN A 130 -4.83 -23.54 -15.73
C GLN A 130 -4.18 -23.81 -17.08
N VAL A 131 -4.52 -23.04 -18.13
CA VAL A 131 -3.93 -23.19 -19.47
C VAL A 131 -2.44 -22.84 -19.48
N THR A 132 -2.07 -21.80 -18.73
CA THR A 132 -0.68 -21.30 -18.70
C THR A 132 0.22 -22.00 -17.69
N GLY A 133 -0.36 -22.83 -16.80
CA GLY A 133 0.36 -23.53 -15.74
C GLY A 133 0.87 -22.59 -14.63
N ALA A 134 0.32 -21.38 -14.53
CA ALA A 134 0.70 -20.38 -13.53
C ALA A 134 -0.32 -20.29 -12.39
N ARG A 135 0.11 -19.79 -11.23
CA ARG A 135 -0.72 -19.66 -10.04
C ARG A 135 -1.49 -18.35 -10.06
N LEU A 136 -2.81 -18.40 -9.89
CA LEU A 136 -3.66 -17.20 -9.82
C LEU A 136 -3.67 -16.62 -8.40
N VAL A 137 -3.33 -15.33 -8.30
CA VAL A 137 -3.35 -14.56 -7.06
C VAL A 137 -3.99 -13.19 -7.30
N PHE A 138 -4.51 -12.57 -6.25
CA PHE A 138 -5.16 -11.26 -6.30
C PHE A 138 -4.42 -10.26 -5.40
N ALA A 139 -3.94 -9.18 -6.00
CA ALA A 139 -3.30 -8.07 -5.29
C ALA A 139 -4.34 -6.99 -4.96
N HIS A 140 -4.69 -6.84 -3.68
CA HIS A 140 -5.61 -5.79 -3.24
C HIS A 140 -4.84 -4.63 -2.62
N TYR A 141 -5.13 -3.42 -3.08
CA TYR A 141 -4.71 -2.18 -2.45
C TYR A 141 -5.81 -1.61 -1.58
N TRP A 142 -5.66 -1.72 -0.26
CA TRP A 142 -6.57 -1.17 0.73
C TRP A 142 -6.21 0.29 0.98
N SER A 143 -6.75 1.18 0.14
CA SER A 143 -6.32 2.58 0.06
C SER A 143 -6.41 3.36 1.38
N MET A 144 -7.42 3.09 2.22
CA MET A 144 -7.54 3.70 3.55
C MET A 144 -6.38 3.30 4.48
N LEU A 145 -5.85 2.09 4.33
CA LEU A 145 -4.78 1.54 5.17
C LEU A 145 -3.39 1.74 4.55
N SER A 146 -3.31 2.24 3.30
CA SER A 146 -2.11 2.22 2.47
C SER A 146 -1.41 0.85 2.50
N LYS A 147 -2.20 -0.22 2.34
CA LYS A 147 -1.73 -1.60 2.52
C LYS A 147 -1.99 -2.45 1.29
N TRP A 148 -1.00 -3.24 0.93
CA TRP A 148 -1.12 -4.29 -0.07
C TRP A 148 -1.33 -5.65 0.58
N THR A 149 -2.17 -6.48 -0.04
CA THR A 149 -2.28 -7.91 0.24
C THR A 149 -2.22 -8.69 -1.05
N LEU A 150 -1.43 -9.77 -1.10
CA LEU A 150 -1.42 -10.72 -2.21
C LEU A 150 -2.10 -12.00 -1.74
N VAL A 151 -3.20 -12.39 -2.35
CA VAL A 151 -4.00 -13.49 -1.83
C VAL A 151 -4.22 -14.55 -2.92
N ASP A 152 -3.95 -15.80 -2.57
CA ASP A 152 -4.25 -16.94 -3.44
C ASP A 152 -5.74 -17.04 -3.78
N ALA A 153 -6.04 -17.39 -5.04
CA ALA A 153 -7.40 -17.58 -5.52
C ALA A 153 -8.24 -18.54 -4.63
N SER A 154 -7.62 -19.58 -4.06
CA SER A 154 -8.29 -20.55 -3.18
C SER A 154 -8.81 -19.99 -1.86
N ARG A 155 -8.36 -18.79 -1.46
CA ARG A 155 -8.78 -18.15 -0.20
C ARG A 155 -10.15 -17.50 -0.30
N PHE A 156 -10.65 -17.24 -1.51
CA PHE A 156 -11.95 -16.61 -1.70
C PHE A 156 -13.09 -17.56 -1.36
N VAL A 157 -14.14 -17.03 -0.73
CA VAL A 157 -15.33 -17.81 -0.36
C VAL A 157 -16.47 -17.50 -1.31
N ARG A 158 -17.07 -18.54 -1.89
CA ARG A 158 -18.24 -18.37 -2.76
C ARG A 158 -19.48 -17.98 -1.97
N ARG A 159 -20.12 -16.87 -2.36
CA ARG A 159 -21.40 -16.37 -1.86
C ARG A 159 -22.32 -16.05 -3.04
N GLY A 160 -23.16 -17.02 -3.42
CA GLY A 160 -24.08 -16.90 -4.55
C GLY A 160 -23.37 -16.72 -5.90
N ARG A 161 -23.57 -15.55 -6.53
CA ARG A 161 -22.95 -15.16 -7.82
C ARG A 161 -21.59 -14.46 -7.68
N HIS A 162 -21.05 -14.41 -6.47
CA HIS A 162 -19.76 -13.79 -6.19
C HIS A 162 -18.86 -14.71 -5.40
N LEU A 163 -17.56 -14.48 -5.55
CA LEU A 163 -16.53 -14.87 -4.61
C LEU A 163 -16.14 -13.63 -3.79
N GLU A 164 -15.94 -13.82 -2.50
CA GLU A 164 -15.72 -12.72 -1.56
C GLU A 164 -14.49 -12.95 -0.67
N ILE A 165 -13.87 -11.84 -0.25
CA ILE A 165 -12.84 -11.81 0.78
C ILE A 165 -12.93 -10.52 1.59
N THR A 166 -12.75 -10.59 2.91
CA THR A 166 -12.67 -9.41 3.78
C THR A 166 -11.23 -8.90 3.92
N VAL A 167 -11.05 -7.69 4.47
CA VAL A 167 -9.71 -7.14 4.72
C VAL A 167 -8.94 -7.98 5.74
N GLU A 168 -9.62 -8.50 6.76
CA GLU A 168 -9.04 -9.36 7.80
C GLU A 168 -8.55 -10.68 7.20
N GLU A 169 -9.39 -11.32 6.38
CA GLU A 169 -9.03 -12.55 5.66
C GLU A 169 -7.86 -12.32 4.69
N ALA A 170 -7.88 -11.21 3.96
CA ALA A 170 -6.82 -10.84 3.02
C ALA A 170 -5.49 -10.54 3.73
N VAL A 171 -5.52 -9.84 4.86
CA VAL A 171 -4.33 -9.57 5.67
C VAL A 171 -3.78 -10.87 6.24
N CYS A 172 -4.62 -11.72 6.84
CA CYS A 172 -4.22 -13.01 7.39
C CYS A 172 -3.72 -13.98 6.31
N GLY A 173 -4.30 -13.94 5.11
CA GLY A 173 -3.93 -14.79 3.97
C GLY A 173 -2.85 -14.19 3.07
N SER A 174 -2.29 -13.02 3.40
CA SER A 174 -1.39 -12.31 2.51
C SER A 174 -0.05 -13.04 2.34
N GLU A 175 0.33 -13.23 1.08
CA GLU A 175 1.59 -13.77 0.62
C GLU A 175 2.49 -12.69 -0.01
N PHE A 176 2.26 -11.40 0.31
CA PHE A 176 3.04 -10.29 -0.27
C PHE A 176 4.56 -10.44 -0.07
N ALA A 177 4.98 -11.23 0.93
CA ALA A 177 6.37 -11.63 1.15
C ALA A 177 7.02 -12.35 -0.04
N LEU A 178 6.25 -13.06 -0.87
CA LEU A 178 6.71 -13.68 -2.12
C LEU A 178 7.24 -12.64 -3.12
N LEU A 179 6.75 -11.41 -3.03
CA LEU A 179 7.16 -10.28 -3.88
C LEU A 179 8.27 -9.44 -3.24
N GLY A 180 8.82 -9.86 -2.10
CA GLY A 180 9.89 -9.15 -1.40
C GLY A 180 9.44 -8.30 -0.21
N GLU A 181 8.18 -8.39 0.20
CA GLU A 181 7.69 -7.58 1.32
C GLU A 181 8.44 -7.86 2.62
N ARG A 182 8.80 -6.79 3.32
CA ARG A 182 9.47 -6.83 4.63
C ARG A 182 8.84 -5.82 5.56
N LEU A 183 8.69 -6.19 6.82
CA LEU A 183 8.38 -5.28 7.91
C LEU A 183 9.71 -4.77 8.49
N ILE A 184 9.91 -3.46 8.48
CA ILE A 184 11.07 -2.82 9.10
C ILE A 184 10.63 -2.32 10.45
N LEU A 185 11.31 -2.75 11.51
CA LEU A 185 11.09 -2.29 12.87
C LEU A 185 12.36 -1.62 13.36
N THR A 186 12.25 -0.50 14.05
CA THR A 186 13.40 0.19 14.64
C THR A 186 13.23 0.40 16.12
N GLN A 187 14.34 0.28 16.86
CA GLN A 187 14.36 0.31 18.33
C GLN A 187 15.10 1.47 19.03
N PRO A 188 15.41 2.62 18.41
CA PRO A 188 15.79 3.83 19.16
C PRO A 188 14.83 5.03 18.96
N ALA A 189 15.00 6.07 19.78
CA ALA A 189 14.23 7.31 19.75
C ALA A 189 14.62 8.21 18.56
N ALA A 190 14.41 7.72 17.34
CA ALA A 190 14.64 8.51 16.13
C ALA A 190 13.62 9.65 16.05
N CYS A 191 14.08 10.85 15.74
CA CYS A 191 13.22 12.00 15.54
C CYS A 191 13.65 12.84 14.33
N MET A 192 12.69 13.59 13.81
CA MET A 192 12.89 14.64 12.82
C MET A 192 12.66 15.97 13.52
N ARG A 193 13.69 16.81 13.51
CA ARG A 193 13.64 18.18 14.01
C ARG A 193 13.49 19.13 12.84
N ILE A 194 12.45 19.95 12.87
CA ILE A 194 12.23 21.04 11.93
C ILE A 194 12.56 22.32 12.67
N VAL A 195 13.68 22.94 12.33
CA VAL A 195 14.15 24.18 12.96
C VAL A 195 13.57 25.37 12.20
N ALA A 196 13.00 26.34 12.90
CA ALA A 196 12.49 27.56 12.31
C ALA A 196 13.64 28.46 11.83
N VAL A 197 13.40 29.24 10.79
CA VAL A 197 14.24 30.41 10.49
C VAL A 197 14.00 31.46 11.58
N VAL A 198 15.04 31.92 12.29
CA VAL A 198 14.94 33.08 13.18
C VAL A 198 16.12 34.02 12.89
N PRO A 199 15.97 35.37 12.73
CA PRO A 199 14.78 36.24 12.90
C PRO A 199 14.48 37.27 11.75
N GLY A 200 13.23 37.74 11.66
CA GLY A 200 12.86 39.02 11.00
C GLY A 200 11.41 39.16 10.50
N GLU A 201 10.76 38.06 10.14
CA GLU A 201 9.37 38.07 9.63
C GLU A 201 8.44 37.50 10.70
N GLU A 202 7.32 38.20 10.95
CA GLU A 202 6.28 37.71 11.86
C GLU A 202 5.67 36.41 11.30
N PRO A 203 5.44 35.39 12.13
CA PRO A 203 4.73 34.19 11.71
C PRO A 203 3.34 34.59 11.19
N THR A 204 3.06 34.37 9.91
CA THR A 204 1.71 34.54 9.37
C THR A 204 0.86 33.34 9.77
N VAL A 205 -0.13 33.57 10.64
CA VAL A 205 -1.17 32.59 10.94
C VAL A 205 -2.16 32.58 9.79
N ASP A 206 -2.35 31.43 9.14
CA ASP A 206 -3.48 31.24 8.24
C ASP A 206 -4.78 31.17 9.08
N PRO A 207 -5.74 32.09 8.89
CA PRO A 207 -6.98 32.11 9.66
C PRO A 207 -7.84 30.85 9.46
N ASP A 208 -7.59 30.03 8.43
CA ASP A 208 -8.28 28.76 8.22
C ASP A 208 -7.66 27.59 9.04
N PHE A 209 -6.48 27.80 9.65
CA PHE A 209 -5.72 26.79 10.39
C PHE A 209 -5.31 27.29 11.79
N VAL A 210 -6.33 27.73 12.54
CA VAL A 210 -6.22 28.42 13.85
C VAL A 210 -5.46 27.62 14.94
N ASP A 211 -5.31 26.29 14.78
CA ASP A 211 -4.72 25.41 15.80
C ASP A 211 -3.32 24.87 15.46
N TRP A 212 -2.71 25.29 14.35
CA TRP A 212 -1.35 24.87 13.99
C TRP A 212 -0.40 26.08 13.92
N PRO A 213 0.72 26.07 14.66
CA PRO A 213 1.72 27.12 14.55
C PRO A 213 2.36 27.06 13.16
N TYR A 214 2.19 28.13 12.38
CA TYR A 214 2.92 28.32 11.13
C TYR A 214 4.28 28.91 11.43
N PHE A 215 5.33 28.25 10.98
CA PHE A 215 6.67 28.82 10.91
C PHE A 215 7.36 28.35 9.64
N THR A 216 8.24 29.20 9.08
CA THR A 216 9.02 28.84 7.90
C THR A 216 10.19 27.92 8.33
N PRO A 217 10.26 26.66 7.84
CA PRO A 217 11.37 25.78 8.15
C PRO A 217 12.69 26.32 7.58
N GLY A 218 13.70 26.49 8.44
CA GLY A 218 15.06 26.86 8.05
C GLY A 218 15.97 25.64 7.84
N ALA A 219 15.73 24.57 8.60
CA ALA A 219 16.46 23.31 8.46
C ALA A 219 15.59 22.12 8.88
N VAL A 220 15.91 20.95 8.34
CA VAL A 220 15.37 19.66 8.79
C VAL A 220 16.53 18.75 9.14
N GLU A 221 16.49 18.17 10.33
CA GLU A 221 17.54 17.30 10.85
C GLU A 221 16.92 16.00 11.35
N PHE A 222 17.61 14.88 11.09
CA PHE A 222 17.25 13.59 11.66
C PHE A 222 18.22 13.26 12.78
N LEU A 223 17.69 12.81 13.91
CA LEU A 223 18.47 12.49 15.10
C LEU A 223 18.19 11.07 15.56
N ILE A 224 19.20 10.43 16.15
CA ILE A 224 19.08 9.19 16.94
C ILE A 224 19.61 9.52 18.34
N ASP A 225 18.80 9.29 19.37
CA ASP A 225 19.17 9.56 20.77
C ASP A 225 19.69 11.00 20.99
N GLY A 226 19.08 11.98 20.31
CA GLY A 226 19.40 13.41 20.44
C GLY A 226 20.62 13.90 19.66
N GLU A 227 21.32 13.03 18.93
CA GLU A 227 22.46 13.42 18.09
C GLU A 227 22.13 13.26 16.60
N GLN A 228 22.69 14.16 15.79
CA GLN A 228 22.46 14.18 14.35
C GLN A 228 22.95 12.91 13.65
N VAL A 229 22.13 12.37 12.76
CA VAL A 229 22.49 11.23 11.92
C VAL A 229 23.45 11.68 10.83
N THR A 230 24.65 11.13 10.82
CA THR A 230 25.70 11.45 9.83
C THR A 230 25.96 10.31 8.85
N ASP A 231 25.57 9.07 9.19
CA ASP A 231 25.63 7.95 8.26
C ASP A 231 24.53 8.07 7.21
N SER A 232 24.90 8.00 5.93
CA SER A 232 23.98 8.21 4.82
C SER A 232 22.92 7.11 4.68
N GLN A 233 23.22 5.88 5.12
CA GLN A 233 22.28 4.76 5.06
C GLN A 233 21.24 4.90 6.18
N GLU A 234 21.69 5.20 7.40
CA GLU A 234 20.79 5.48 8.53
C GLU A 234 19.91 6.69 8.23
N TYR A 235 20.48 7.75 7.65
CA TYR A 235 19.76 8.97 7.26
C TYR A 235 18.63 8.65 6.28
N GLU A 236 18.92 7.98 5.16
CA GLU A 236 17.89 7.67 4.17
C GLU A 236 16.84 6.68 4.70
N LEU A 237 17.22 5.75 5.57
CA LEU A 237 16.27 4.83 6.19
C LEU A 237 15.29 5.57 7.13
N ILE A 238 15.80 6.40 8.05
CA ILE A 238 14.96 7.17 8.97
C ILE A 238 14.06 8.13 8.19
N LYS A 239 14.63 8.88 7.24
CA LYS A 239 13.88 9.76 6.36
C LYS A 239 12.75 9.02 5.64
N ALA A 240 13.03 7.85 5.09
CA ALA A 240 12.01 7.07 4.39
C ALA A 240 10.88 6.60 5.33
N MET A 241 11.22 6.11 6.52
CA MET A 241 10.22 5.68 7.52
C MET A 241 9.41 6.86 8.05
N MET A 242 10.02 8.01 8.33
CA MET A 242 9.30 9.17 8.87
C MET A 242 8.40 9.86 7.84
N LEU A 243 8.86 9.94 6.59
CA LEU A 243 8.11 10.63 5.55
C LEU A 243 7.08 9.74 4.87
N TYR A 244 7.35 8.44 4.76
CA TYR A 244 6.54 7.52 3.96
C TYR A 244 6.13 6.25 4.71
N GLY A 245 6.75 5.94 5.85
CA GLY A 245 6.28 4.88 6.72
C GLY A 245 4.96 5.28 7.35
N GLY A 246 3.98 4.39 7.33
CA GLY A 246 2.66 4.65 7.94
C GLY A 246 2.67 4.60 9.47
N ALA A 247 3.85 4.66 10.10
CA ALA A 247 3.98 4.72 11.54
C ALA A 247 3.28 5.99 12.06
N ILE A 248 2.50 5.82 13.12
CA ILE A 248 1.93 6.94 13.88
C ILE A 248 3.14 7.72 14.40
N LEU A 249 3.40 8.90 13.85
CA LEU A 249 4.31 9.85 14.46
C LEU A 249 3.80 10.05 15.90
N GLY A 250 4.69 9.88 16.88
CA GLY A 250 4.41 10.19 18.27
C GLY A 250 4.02 11.66 18.44
N PRO A 251 3.69 12.09 19.67
CA PRO A 251 3.40 13.50 19.93
C PRO A 251 4.50 14.40 19.34
N SER A 252 4.06 15.48 18.70
CA SER A 252 4.95 16.53 18.20
C SER A 252 5.23 17.51 19.33
N ASP A 253 6.51 17.73 19.65
CA ASP A 253 6.90 18.76 20.60
C ASP A 253 7.14 20.06 19.84
N LEU A 254 6.38 21.11 20.14
CA LEU A 254 6.67 22.46 19.68
C LEU A 254 7.49 23.17 20.76
N VAL A 255 8.69 23.61 20.41
CA VAL A 255 9.53 24.44 21.27
C VAL A 255 9.36 25.90 20.85
N VAL A 256 9.12 26.76 21.84
CA VAL A 256 8.90 28.19 21.65
C VAL A 256 9.91 29.01 22.45
N ASP A 257 10.17 30.25 22.04
CA ASP A 257 10.96 31.20 22.82
C ASP A 257 10.17 31.84 23.97
N GLU A 258 10.81 32.77 24.68
CA GLU A 258 10.19 33.50 25.80
C GLU A 258 8.94 34.30 25.36
N GLU A 259 8.88 34.71 24.09
CA GLU A 259 7.74 35.40 23.48
C GLU A 259 6.71 34.46 22.84
N GLN A 260 6.78 33.14 23.11
CA GLN A 260 5.89 32.11 22.55
C GLN A 260 6.00 31.95 21.02
N ARG A 261 7.10 32.36 20.40
CA ARG A 261 7.33 32.16 18.96
C ARG A 261 7.94 30.78 18.69
N PRO A 262 7.47 30.02 17.68
CA PRO A 262 8.05 28.73 17.32
C PRO A 262 9.54 28.81 17.00
N ILE A 263 10.36 28.01 17.70
CA ILE A 263 11.79 27.84 17.42
C ILE A 263 12.02 26.52 16.67
N GLU A 264 11.40 25.44 17.12
CA GLU A 264 11.57 24.12 16.51
C GLU A 264 10.33 23.24 16.74
N MET A 265 10.10 22.32 15.81
CA MET A 265 9.14 21.23 15.96
C MET A 265 9.86 19.90 15.90
N VAL A 266 9.65 19.05 16.90
CA VAL A 266 10.26 17.73 17.00
C VAL A 266 9.19 16.65 16.80
N LEU A 267 9.35 15.84 15.76
CA LEU A 267 8.48 14.73 15.43
C LEU A 267 9.19 13.42 15.78
N ARG A 268 8.58 12.58 16.62
CA ARG A 268 9.22 11.34 17.12
C ARG A 268 8.64 10.11 16.44
N MET A 269 9.50 9.16 16.05
CA MET A 269 9.04 7.85 15.56
C MET A 269 8.65 6.89 16.68
N ALA A 270 9.32 6.99 17.82
CA ALA A 270 9.09 6.17 19.01
C ALA A 270 9.56 6.92 20.26
N GLU A 271 8.88 6.71 21.37
CA GLU A 271 9.36 7.17 22.68
C GLU A 271 10.63 6.42 23.10
N PRO A 272 11.58 7.06 23.78
CA PRO A 272 12.72 6.37 24.40
C PRO A 272 12.25 5.23 25.31
N GLY A 273 12.72 4.01 25.05
CA GLY A 273 12.32 2.82 25.81
C GLY A 273 10.94 2.23 25.44
N GLY A 274 10.27 2.78 24.42
CA GLY A 274 9.01 2.27 23.90
C GLY A 274 9.12 0.97 23.10
N HIS A 275 7.96 0.42 22.70
CA HIS A 275 7.91 -0.74 21.81
C HIS A 275 8.47 -0.39 20.40
N PRO A 276 9.07 -1.36 19.69
CA PRO A 276 9.54 -1.13 18.33
C PRO A 276 8.41 -0.61 17.44
N THR A 277 8.63 0.53 16.78
CA THR A 277 7.74 1.03 15.74
C THR A 277 8.30 0.65 14.38
N GLY A 278 7.42 0.59 13.38
CA GLY A 278 7.84 0.12 12.07
C GLY A 278 6.88 0.43 10.95
N SER A 279 7.32 0.08 9.75
CA SER A 279 6.57 0.25 8.53
C SER A 279 6.95 -0.86 7.56
N SER A 280 6.02 -1.21 6.68
CA SER A 280 6.30 -2.20 5.65
C SER A 280 6.93 -1.52 4.43
N LEU A 281 7.80 -2.24 3.72
CA LEU A 281 8.46 -1.72 2.52
C LEU A 281 7.46 -1.31 1.44
N ALA A 282 6.46 -2.16 1.18
CA ALA A 282 5.41 -1.85 0.22
C ALA A 282 4.67 -0.57 0.56
N GLN A 283 4.42 -0.30 1.86
CA GLN A 283 3.77 0.93 2.30
C GLN A 283 4.65 2.16 2.06
N ILE A 284 5.94 2.09 2.39
CA ILE A 284 6.91 3.17 2.12
C ILE A 284 6.93 3.52 0.64
N TYR A 285 7.09 2.51 -0.23
CA TYR A 285 7.10 2.74 -1.68
C TYR A 285 5.74 3.24 -2.20
N THR A 286 4.65 2.75 -1.62
CA THR A 286 3.31 3.21 -1.99
C THR A 286 3.11 4.69 -1.67
N ASN A 287 3.45 5.11 -0.45
CA ASN A 287 3.30 6.50 -0.03
C ASN A 287 4.25 7.43 -0.79
N ARG A 288 5.46 6.97 -1.10
CA ARG A 288 6.39 7.71 -1.97
C ARG A 288 5.84 7.87 -3.39
N TYR A 289 5.28 6.81 -3.97
CA TYR A 289 4.65 6.85 -5.29
C TYR A 289 3.42 7.76 -5.32
N ILE A 290 2.55 7.67 -4.31
CA ILE A 290 1.37 8.54 -4.16
C ILE A 290 1.78 10.00 -4.15
N ARG A 291 2.74 10.39 -3.30
CA ARG A 291 3.22 11.78 -3.25
C ARG A 291 3.82 12.27 -4.57
N ALA A 292 4.39 11.38 -5.38
CA ALA A 292 4.97 11.73 -6.67
C ALA A 292 3.93 11.80 -7.82
N THR A 293 2.75 11.20 -7.64
CA THR A 293 1.79 10.96 -8.74
C THR A 293 0.38 11.46 -8.47
N LYS A 294 0.07 11.90 -7.24
CA LYS A 294 -1.24 12.44 -6.86
C LYS A 294 -1.13 13.80 -6.23
N ASP A 295 -2.19 14.59 -6.39
CA ASP A 295 -2.40 15.81 -5.61
C ASP A 295 -2.59 15.45 -4.14
N VAL A 296 -1.89 16.17 -3.26
CA VAL A 296 -1.88 15.94 -1.81
C VAL A 296 -3.22 16.34 -1.19
N VAL A 297 -3.92 17.31 -1.77
CA VAL A 297 -5.18 17.84 -1.23
C VAL A 297 -6.39 17.10 -1.82
N GLY A 298 -6.54 17.13 -3.14
CA GLY A 298 -7.69 16.57 -3.84
C GLY A 298 -7.58 15.08 -4.17
N GLY A 299 -6.39 14.47 -4.06
CA GLY A 299 -6.17 13.06 -4.37
C GLY A 299 -6.25 12.71 -5.86
N SER A 300 -6.35 13.72 -6.73
CA SER A 300 -6.39 13.57 -8.18
C SER A 300 -5.09 12.99 -8.72
N VAL A 301 -5.16 12.21 -9.80
CA VAL A 301 -3.96 11.63 -10.42
C VAL A 301 -3.30 12.70 -11.28
N LEU A 302 -2.08 13.09 -10.91
CA LEU A 302 -1.24 14.05 -11.65
C LEU A 302 -0.40 13.36 -12.72
N ARG A 303 -0.02 12.10 -12.49
CA ARG A 303 0.85 11.30 -13.37
C ARG A 303 0.47 9.83 -13.29
N MET A 304 0.45 9.14 -14.43
CA MET A 304 0.19 7.70 -14.47
C MET A 304 1.39 6.89 -14.00
N ARG A 305 2.60 7.32 -14.34
CA ARG A 305 3.85 6.58 -14.08
C ARG A 305 4.78 7.34 -13.15
N GLY A 306 5.28 6.63 -12.13
CA GLY A 306 6.46 6.98 -11.36
C GLY A 306 7.59 5.99 -11.66
N GLU A 307 8.84 6.46 -11.61
CA GLU A 307 10.00 5.60 -11.80
C GLU A 307 10.20 4.72 -10.55
N PRO A 308 10.22 3.38 -10.67
CA PRO A 308 10.51 2.50 -9.55
C PRO A 308 11.92 2.75 -9.00
N ASP A 309 12.09 2.73 -7.67
CA ASP A 309 13.36 3.00 -7.02
C ASP A 309 13.68 1.91 -5.98
N PRO A 310 14.49 0.90 -6.33
CA PRO A 310 14.85 -0.17 -5.40
C PRO A 310 15.93 0.21 -4.39
N THR A 311 16.38 1.47 -4.37
CA THR A 311 17.52 1.91 -3.52
C THR A 311 17.30 1.59 -2.06
N LEU A 312 16.11 1.88 -1.50
CA LEU A 312 15.85 1.63 -0.08
C LEU A 312 15.89 0.12 0.24
N THR A 313 15.40 -0.74 -0.65
CA THR A 313 15.44 -2.19 -0.47
C THR A 313 16.88 -2.70 -0.43
N ARG A 314 17.73 -2.17 -1.31
CA ARG A 314 19.16 -2.52 -1.36
C ARG A 314 19.89 -2.04 -0.12
N LEU A 315 19.58 -0.81 0.34
CA LEU A 315 20.12 -0.26 1.60
C LEU A 315 19.71 -1.11 2.80
N LEU A 316 18.45 -1.53 2.88
CA LEU A 316 17.96 -2.38 3.95
C LEU A 316 18.58 -3.77 3.91
N THR A 317 18.77 -4.36 2.73
CA THR A 317 19.45 -5.65 2.61
C THR A 317 20.88 -5.56 3.13
N ALA A 318 21.58 -4.45 2.83
CA ALA A 318 22.92 -4.18 3.36
C ALA A 318 22.92 -3.89 4.88
N ALA A 319 21.87 -3.25 5.41
CA ALA A 319 21.73 -2.98 6.84
C ALA A 319 21.26 -4.19 7.66
N ALA A 320 20.56 -5.14 7.01
CA ALA A 320 20.05 -6.39 7.59
C ALA A 320 21.14 -7.41 7.90
N ASP A 321 22.33 -7.25 7.32
CA ASP A 321 23.56 -7.93 7.74
C ASP A 321 23.99 -7.41 9.11
N SER A 322 23.16 -7.76 10.10
CA SER A 322 23.25 -7.66 11.55
C SER A 322 24.43 -6.87 12.14
N ASN A 323 24.13 -5.76 12.81
CA ASN A 323 25.05 -5.00 13.66
C ASN A 323 26.31 -4.52 12.94
N ARG A 324 26.15 -3.72 11.88
CA ARG A 324 27.27 -2.94 11.33
C ARG A 324 27.99 -2.24 12.50
N PRO A 325 29.29 -2.49 12.74
CA PRO A 325 30.01 -1.87 13.84
C PRO A 325 29.87 -0.35 13.76
N GLY A 326 29.36 0.26 14.83
CA GLY A 326 29.13 1.71 14.90
C GLY A 326 27.78 2.21 14.37
N SER A 327 26.89 1.34 13.89
CA SER A 327 25.50 1.73 13.63
C SER A 327 24.76 2.01 14.93
N ARG A 328 24.05 3.13 14.96
CA ARG A 328 23.22 3.58 16.07
C ARG A 328 21.77 3.16 15.89
N LEU A 329 21.35 2.99 14.64
CA LEU A 329 20.01 2.54 14.31
C LEU A 329 19.89 1.02 14.44
N LYS A 330 19.22 0.55 15.50
CA LYS A 330 18.87 -0.86 15.62
C LYS A 330 17.66 -1.17 14.75
N VAL A 331 17.88 -1.95 13.69
CA VAL A 331 16.85 -2.39 12.75
C VAL A 331 16.57 -3.88 12.95
N MET A 332 15.29 -4.25 13.02
CA MET A 332 14.82 -5.63 12.92
C MET A 332 13.99 -5.78 11.66
N ILE A 333 14.16 -6.89 10.96
CA ILE A 333 13.41 -7.18 9.73
C ILE A 333 12.50 -8.38 9.96
N GLY A 334 11.20 -8.15 9.84
CA GLY A 334 10.16 -9.16 9.89
C GLY A 334 9.68 -9.58 8.50
N ILE A 335 9.24 -10.83 8.39
CA ILE A 335 8.53 -11.35 7.23
C ILE A 335 7.16 -11.81 7.70
N GLN A 336 6.10 -11.17 7.19
CA GLN A 336 4.74 -11.65 7.41
C GLN A 336 4.52 -12.92 6.58
N ARG A 337 4.06 -13.99 7.22
CA ARG A 337 3.63 -15.22 6.55
C ARG A 337 2.12 -15.36 6.64
N PRO A 338 1.47 -15.97 5.64
CA PRO A 338 0.04 -16.22 5.72
C PRO A 338 -0.27 -17.15 6.89
N ALA A 339 -1.32 -16.85 7.64
CA ALA A 339 -1.88 -17.75 8.64
C ALA A 339 -2.36 -19.04 7.96
N LYS A 340 -2.18 -20.17 8.66
CA LYS A 340 -2.82 -21.43 8.28
C LYS A 340 -4.33 -21.23 8.31
N LEU A 341 -5.02 -21.62 7.25
CA LEU A 341 -6.48 -21.64 7.27
C LEU A 341 -6.94 -22.64 8.33
N PRO A 342 -7.97 -22.31 9.14
CA PRO A 342 -8.71 -23.35 9.83
C PRO A 342 -9.31 -24.30 8.78
N SER A 343 -9.30 -25.59 9.09
CA SER A 343 -9.64 -26.68 8.17
C SER A 343 -11.10 -26.66 7.69
N SER A 344 -11.97 -25.87 8.33
CA SER A 344 -13.41 -25.81 8.06
C SER A 344 -13.91 -24.38 7.86
N PRO A 345 -14.82 -24.13 6.88
CA PRO A 345 -15.54 -22.87 6.76
C PRO A 345 -16.37 -22.48 7.98
N ASP A 346 -16.85 -23.44 8.76
CA ASP A 346 -17.75 -23.22 9.90
C ASP A 346 -17.02 -22.75 11.17
N GLU A 347 -15.72 -23.03 11.29
CA GLU A 347 -14.88 -22.56 12.39
C GLU A 347 -14.54 -21.06 12.28
N ARG A 348 -14.83 -20.42 11.15
CA ARG A 348 -14.50 -18.99 10.90
C ARG A 348 -15.44 -18.00 11.60
N HIS A 349 -16.56 -18.45 12.16
CA HIS A 349 -17.58 -17.57 12.74
C HIS A 349 -18.08 -17.98 14.14
N SER A 350 -17.50 -19.00 14.79
CA SER A 350 -17.95 -19.45 16.11
C SER A 350 -17.45 -18.60 17.29
N ASP A 351 -16.41 -17.79 17.12
CA ASP A 351 -15.79 -17.03 18.24
C ASP A 351 -16.31 -15.59 18.39
N ALA A 352 -17.33 -15.20 17.63
CA ALA A 352 -17.97 -13.89 17.74
C ALA A 352 -19.45 -14.02 18.16
N GLY A 353 -19.72 -14.64 19.31
CA GLY A 353 -21.07 -14.65 19.88
C GLY A 353 -21.34 -15.77 20.88
N GLY A 354 -20.87 -15.62 22.11
CA GLY A 354 -21.11 -16.62 23.16
C GLY A 354 -20.89 -16.09 24.58
N GLY A 355 -21.39 -14.89 24.87
CA GLY A 355 -21.34 -14.28 26.19
C GLY A 355 -22.71 -13.78 26.62
N THR A 356 -23.72 -14.66 26.63
CA THR A 356 -24.97 -14.37 27.32
C THR A 356 -24.83 -14.76 28.78
N SER A 357 -24.80 -13.75 29.63
CA SER A 357 -24.98 -13.81 31.08
C SER A 357 -26.26 -14.56 31.42
N ASP A 358 -26.11 -15.71 32.07
CA ASP A 358 -27.20 -16.46 32.67
C ASP A 358 -27.35 -16.01 34.13
N THR A 359 -28.26 -15.05 34.36
CA THR A 359 -28.70 -14.67 35.71
C THR A 359 -29.78 -15.65 36.16
N GLY A 360 -29.35 -16.78 36.73
CA GLY A 360 -30.21 -17.71 37.45
C GLY A 360 -30.44 -17.24 38.89
N THR A 361 -31.63 -16.70 39.15
CA THR A 361 -32.15 -16.41 40.49
C THR A 361 -32.71 -17.70 41.10
N GLN A 362 -32.29 -18.09 42.31
CA GLN A 362 -33.12 -18.80 43.30
C GLN A 362 -32.44 -18.81 44.70
N PRO A 363 -33.17 -19.09 45.80
CA PRO A 363 -33.27 -18.14 46.91
C PRO A 363 -32.68 -18.61 48.25
N ASP A 364 -32.40 -17.60 49.08
CA ASP A 364 -32.56 -17.50 50.54
C ASP A 364 -32.36 -18.74 51.43
N SER A 365 -31.33 -18.67 52.30
CA SER A 365 -31.46 -18.97 53.73
C SER A 365 -30.16 -18.68 54.50
N GLY A 366 -30.28 -17.94 55.60
CA GLY A 366 -29.61 -18.29 56.86
C GLY A 366 -28.33 -17.56 57.25
N ASP A 367 -28.51 -16.52 58.07
CA ASP A 367 -27.75 -16.17 59.28
C ASP A 367 -26.24 -15.84 59.22
N GLY A 368 -25.93 -14.66 59.79
CA GLY A 368 -24.75 -14.50 60.64
C GLY A 368 -23.94 -13.22 60.46
N GLN A 369 -24.26 -12.20 61.28
CA GLN A 369 -23.33 -11.28 61.99
C GLN A 369 -22.05 -10.86 61.23
N GLY A 370 -21.82 -9.60 60.84
CA GLY A 370 -21.81 -8.42 61.69
C GLY A 370 -20.48 -7.66 61.47
N ILE A 371 -20.46 -6.38 61.88
CA ILE A 371 -19.27 -5.51 62.08
C ILE A 371 -18.85 -4.61 60.87
N ARG A 372 -19.36 -3.37 60.92
CA ARG A 372 -18.67 -2.09 60.56
C ARG A 372 -17.52 -1.82 61.56
N PRO A 373 -16.48 -1.00 61.30
CA PRO A 373 -16.59 0.38 60.76
C PRO A 373 -15.40 0.89 59.88
N GLN A 374 -15.62 1.99 59.13
CA GLN A 374 -14.94 3.32 59.18
C GLN A 374 -13.39 3.29 59.16
N VAL A 375 -12.70 4.02 58.28
CA VAL A 375 -12.76 5.48 58.00
C VAL A 375 -12.57 5.76 56.52
#